data_AF-A0A3D1A5G9-F1
#
_entry.id   AF-A0A3D1A5G9-F1
#
_cell.length_a   1.000
_cell.length_b   1.000
_cell.length_c   1.000
_cell.angle_alpha   90.00
_cell.angle_beta   90.00
_cell.angle_gamma   90.00
#
_symmetry.space_group_name_H-M   'P 1'
#
loop_
_entity.id
_entity.type
_entity.pdbx_description
1 polymer ?
#
loop_
_entity_poly.entity_id
_entity_poly.type
_entity_poly.pdbx_seq_one_letter_code
_entity_poly.pdbx_strand_id
1 'polypeptide(L)'
;MNGTFKNLTLTAVLLSFSVSAYATNALPVDDTRHKSETTVLMQQAMDEGSDSATRDSAVDALLANIENYQSAALNASKSANKGVYEDNLKARLKAIDSIWSLGEIGDPRLMSKLSKFYGEADDVVKMNLIISMGKLKSNTKAGPYLFGVASNPQETAVVRSVAFEMLEHINYPSTVLNLVPSKEVGIEQADLIFTGGITGTISGWVSPDLPIGHAGLFVGTEIKNGKISVVIADCVPDNFKPGGVRNIDSWNNFTHHFMYPYYGNRTTPVKPTAAQRERIARLAIEMGKRGLTYSDTHGSQKGPVKFDCVGYTEFLYEAVGLNPTENSYETGWGWPLTPWEQFIALKPNVKPQGQIILPNNATIIMPGQAIITQGFNALSGAFGVRAPEASSIPLPVPAN
;
A
#
# COMPACT_ATOMS: atom_id res chain seq x y z
N MET A 1 31.19 -23.04 32.30
CA MET A 1 30.95 -21.84 31.46
C MET A 1 31.58 -21.95 30.05
N ASN A 2 31.50 -23.10 29.34
CA ASN A 2 32.21 -23.28 28.04
C ASN A 2 31.34 -23.69 26.84
N GLY A 3 30.04 -23.91 27.02
CA GLY A 3 29.10 -24.23 25.92
C GLY A 3 28.39 -22.99 25.35
N THR A 4 27.98 -22.07 26.22
CA THR A 4 27.18 -20.90 25.86
C THR A 4 27.96 -19.89 25.00
N PHE A 5 29.24 -19.68 25.30
CA PHE A 5 30.09 -18.78 24.50
C PHE A 5 30.38 -19.31 23.09
N LYS A 6 30.52 -20.63 22.92
CA LYS A 6 30.79 -21.23 21.59
C LYS A 6 29.60 -21.07 20.64
N ASN A 7 28.37 -21.21 21.14
CA ASN A 7 27.17 -21.01 20.33
C ASN A 7 26.96 -19.54 19.97
N LEU A 8 27.21 -18.61 20.89
CA LEU A 8 27.14 -17.16 20.62
C LEU A 8 28.15 -16.72 19.56
N THR A 9 29.39 -17.21 19.62
CA THR A 9 30.40 -16.88 18.60
C THR A 9 30.07 -17.48 17.23
N LEU A 10 29.55 -18.71 17.17
CA LEU A 10 29.19 -19.34 15.89
C LEU A 10 28.01 -18.63 15.22
N THR A 11 26.99 -18.23 15.98
CA THR A 11 25.85 -17.46 15.47
C THR A 11 26.26 -16.05 15.05
N ALA A 12 27.12 -15.37 15.81
CA ALA A 12 27.63 -14.04 15.46
C ALA A 12 28.52 -14.06 14.20
N VAL A 13 29.32 -15.11 13.99
CA VAL A 13 30.15 -15.30 12.79
C VAL A 13 29.26 -15.57 11.57
N LEU A 14 28.26 -16.45 11.67
CA LEU A 14 27.33 -16.72 10.56
C LEU A 14 26.51 -15.48 10.14
N LEU A 15 26.15 -14.62 11.10
CA LEU A 15 25.43 -13.36 10.85
C LEU A 15 26.31 -12.27 10.23
N SER A 16 27.58 -12.17 10.62
CA SER A 16 28.49 -11.14 10.09
C SER A 16 29.00 -11.45 8.68
N PHE A 17 29.16 -12.73 8.33
CA PHE A 17 29.50 -13.15 6.96
C PHE A 17 28.36 -12.95 5.96
N SER A 18 27.11 -13.15 6.38
CA SER A 18 25.94 -13.01 5.49
C SER A 18 25.64 -11.56 5.12
N VAL A 19 25.84 -10.60 6.03
CA VAL A 19 25.64 -9.17 5.76
C VAL A 19 26.70 -8.60 4.81
N SER A 20 27.98 -8.98 4.98
CA SER A 20 29.08 -8.48 4.16
C SER A 20 29.09 -9.07 2.74
N ALA A 21 28.68 -10.33 2.59
CA ALA A 21 28.63 -11.00 1.29
C ALA A 21 27.42 -10.56 0.44
N TYR A 22 26.33 -10.10 1.07
CA TYR A 22 25.19 -9.51 0.35
C TYR A 22 25.48 -8.10 -0.16
N ALA A 23 26.19 -7.28 0.61
CA ALA A 23 26.61 -5.95 0.18
C ALA A 23 27.60 -5.98 -1.01
N THR A 24 28.20 -7.15 -1.29
CA THR A 24 29.23 -7.34 -2.31
C THR A 24 28.79 -8.23 -3.47
N ASN A 25 27.52 -8.68 -3.51
CA ASN A 25 27.03 -9.69 -4.49
C ASN A 25 27.92 -10.95 -4.56
N ALA A 26 28.62 -11.30 -3.48
CA ALA A 26 29.68 -12.31 -3.48
C ALA A 26 29.19 -13.73 -3.15
N LEU A 27 27.91 -13.90 -2.79
CA LEU A 27 27.31 -15.23 -2.71
C LEU A 27 26.71 -15.60 -4.07
N PRO A 28 26.98 -16.82 -4.59
CA PRO A 28 26.16 -17.37 -5.66
C PRO A 28 24.71 -17.28 -5.20
N VAL A 29 23.85 -16.66 -6.02
CA VAL A 29 22.41 -16.74 -5.82
C VAL A 29 22.06 -18.21 -5.99
N ASP A 30 22.03 -18.95 -4.88
CA ASP A 30 21.67 -20.36 -4.89
C ASP A 30 20.21 -20.44 -5.34
N ASP A 31 19.98 -21.03 -6.51
CA ASP A 31 18.65 -21.22 -7.11
C ASP A 31 17.74 -22.09 -6.23
N THR A 32 18.25 -22.62 -5.11
CA THR A 32 17.50 -23.36 -4.09
C THR A 32 16.63 -22.47 -3.20
N ARG A 33 16.82 -21.13 -3.20
CA ARG A 33 15.97 -20.25 -2.41
C ARG A 33 14.56 -20.19 -2.98
N HIS A 34 13.58 -20.51 -2.15
CA HIS A 34 12.18 -20.39 -2.52
C HIS A 34 11.86 -18.93 -2.88
N LYS A 35 11.55 -18.68 -4.16
CA LYS A 35 11.04 -17.39 -4.66
C LYS A 35 9.52 -17.37 -4.55
N SER A 36 8.93 -16.20 -4.28
CA SER A 36 7.48 -16.05 -4.35
C SER A 36 7.01 -16.22 -5.79
N GLU A 37 5.77 -16.67 -5.99
CA GLU A 37 5.18 -16.82 -7.32
C GLU A 37 5.26 -15.50 -8.12
N THR A 38 4.95 -14.36 -7.49
CA THR A 38 5.01 -13.03 -8.12
C THR A 38 6.43 -12.65 -8.54
N THR A 39 7.45 -13.03 -7.74
CA THR A 39 8.87 -12.84 -8.10
C THR A 39 9.25 -13.67 -9.32
N VAL A 40 8.81 -14.92 -9.39
CA VAL A 40 9.06 -15.79 -10.56
C VAL A 40 8.41 -15.22 -11.81
N LEU A 41 7.15 -14.81 -11.73
CA LEU A 41 6.42 -14.20 -12.85
C LEU A 41 7.09 -12.89 -13.31
N MET A 42 7.51 -12.03 -12.38
CA MET A 42 8.24 -10.81 -12.72
C MET A 42 9.55 -11.12 -13.46
N GLN A 43 10.34 -12.08 -12.97
CA GLN A 43 11.58 -12.49 -13.63
C GLN A 43 11.33 -13.04 -15.03
N GLN A 44 10.28 -13.85 -15.22
CA GLN A 44 9.87 -14.36 -16.52
C GLN A 44 9.44 -13.23 -17.47
N ALA A 45 8.71 -12.23 -16.97
CA ALA A 45 8.28 -11.09 -17.75
C ALA A 45 9.44 -10.16 -18.17
N MET A 46 10.51 -10.09 -17.38
CA MET A 46 11.68 -9.25 -17.65
C MET A 46 12.82 -9.97 -18.40
N ASP A 47 12.74 -11.29 -18.57
CA ASP A 47 13.78 -12.05 -19.26
C ASP A 47 13.76 -11.79 -20.78
N GLU A 48 14.74 -11.01 -21.24
CA GLU A 48 14.95 -10.71 -22.66
C GLU A 48 15.31 -11.97 -23.49
N GLY A 49 15.87 -12.99 -22.84
CA GLY A 49 16.19 -14.27 -23.48
C GLY A 49 14.98 -15.19 -23.67
N SER A 50 13.90 -14.97 -22.93
CA SER A 50 12.63 -15.68 -23.10
C SER A 50 11.90 -15.21 -24.37
N ASP A 51 11.02 -16.05 -24.92
CA ASP A 51 10.17 -15.64 -26.04
C ASP A 51 9.08 -14.65 -25.57
N SER A 52 8.52 -13.89 -26.51
CA SER A 52 7.48 -12.89 -26.22
C SER A 52 6.20 -13.48 -25.61
N ALA A 53 5.83 -14.72 -25.95
CA ALA A 53 4.63 -15.35 -25.42
C ALA A 53 4.81 -15.74 -23.94
N THR A 54 6.02 -16.18 -23.57
CA THR A 54 6.38 -16.44 -22.17
C THR A 54 6.31 -15.16 -21.33
N ARG A 55 6.86 -14.04 -21.84
CA ARG A 55 6.75 -12.74 -21.15
C ARG A 55 5.31 -12.27 -21.01
N ASP A 56 4.53 -12.35 -22.07
CA ASP A 56 3.12 -11.93 -22.07
C ASP A 56 2.27 -12.79 -21.13
N SER A 57 2.48 -14.10 -21.11
CA SER A 57 1.81 -15.02 -20.18
C SER A 57 2.11 -14.69 -18.71
N ALA A 58 3.35 -14.33 -18.40
CA ALA A 58 3.73 -13.93 -17.05
C ALA A 58 3.05 -12.63 -16.62
N VAL A 59 2.95 -11.65 -17.52
CA VAL A 59 2.18 -10.41 -17.31
C VAL A 59 0.69 -10.70 -17.08
N ASP A 60 0.08 -11.57 -17.89
CA ASP A 60 -1.31 -11.95 -17.73
C ASP A 60 -1.59 -12.68 -16.41
N ALA A 61 -0.66 -13.51 -15.93
CA ALA A 61 -0.76 -14.16 -14.62
C ALA A 61 -0.70 -13.13 -13.47
N LEU A 62 0.16 -12.12 -13.56
CA LEU A 62 0.20 -11.02 -12.57
C LEU A 62 -1.13 -10.24 -12.56
N LEU A 63 -1.70 -9.95 -13.73
CA LEU A 63 -2.98 -9.27 -13.84
C LEU A 63 -4.13 -10.11 -13.28
N ALA A 64 -4.13 -11.42 -13.55
CA ALA A 64 -5.11 -12.35 -13.01
C ALA A 64 -5.11 -12.38 -11.47
N ASN A 65 -3.94 -12.23 -10.81
CA ASN A 65 -3.89 -12.13 -9.34
C ASN A 65 -4.69 -10.93 -8.81
N ILE A 66 -4.65 -9.79 -9.52
CA ILE A 66 -5.38 -8.58 -9.16
C ILE A 66 -6.88 -8.78 -9.37
N GLU A 67 -7.27 -9.30 -10.53
CA GLU A 67 -8.67 -9.56 -10.89
C GLU A 67 -9.31 -10.58 -9.95
N ASN A 68 -8.59 -11.65 -9.62
CA ASN A 68 -9.05 -12.67 -8.68
C ASN A 68 -9.27 -12.09 -7.29
N TYR A 69 -8.37 -11.24 -6.81
CA TYR A 69 -8.52 -10.56 -5.52
C TYR A 69 -9.73 -9.62 -5.52
N GLN A 70 -9.89 -8.77 -6.54
CA GLN A 70 -11.02 -7.84 -6.64
C GLN A 70 -12.36 -8.59 -6.74
N SER A 71 -12.42 -9.63 -7.55
CA SER A 71 -13.61 -10.47 -7.70
C SER A 71 -13.96 -11.18 -6.40
N ALA A 72 -12.96 -11.68 -5.66
CA ALA A 72 -13.18 -12.29 -4.35
C ALA A 72 -13.69 -11.27 -3.33
N ALA A 73 -13.11 -10.07 -3.30
CA ALA A 73 -13.55 -8.99 -2.42
C ALA A 73 -15.01 -8.60 -2.68
N LEU A 74 -15.42 -8.40 -3.95
CA LEU A 74 -16.82 -8.09 -4.28
C LEU A 74 -17.81 -9.14 -3.74
N ASN A 75 -17.39 -10.41 -3.68
CA ASN A 75 -18.21 -11.51 -3.18
C ASN A 75 -18.12 -11.73 -1.66
N ALA A 76 -17.08 -11.23 -1.00
CA ALA A 76 -16.76 -11.48 0.42
C ALA A 76 -17.48 -10.52 1.40
N SER A 77 -18.58 -9.89 1.02
CA SER A 77 -19.32 -8.87 1.81
C SER A 77 -20.00 -9.38 3.11
N LYS A 78 -19.47 -10.42 3.78
CA LYS A 78 -20.11 -11.08 4.93
C LYS A 78 -19.26 -11.21 6.21
N SER A 79 -17.97 -10.83 6.24
CA SER A 79 -17.25 -10.85 7.53
C SER A 79 -17.36 -9.52 8.27
N ALA A 80 -17.95 -9.59 9.46
CA ALA A 80 -18.22 -8.43 10.31
C ALA A 80 -16.95 -7.81 10.95
N ASN A 81 -15.80 -8.49 10.91
CA ASN A 81 -14.70 -8.21 11.83
C ASN A 81 -13.39 -7.74 11.19
N LYS A 82 -13.23 -7.86 9.87
CA LYS A 82 -11.97 -7.49 9.20
C LYS A 82 -12.15 -6.53 8.02
N GLY A 83 -13.39 -6.32 7.57
CA GLY A 83 -13.67 -5.61 6.32
C GLY A 83 -13.44 -6.51 5.10
N VAL A 84 -14.14 -6.20 4.02
CA VAL A 84 -14.26 -7.02 2.80
C VAL A 84 -12.90 -7.46 2.21
N TYR A 85 -11.86 -6.66 2.44
CA TYR A 85 -10.54 -6.81 1.84
C TYR A 85 -9.55 -7.63 2.68
N GLU A 86 -9.91 -8.02 3.89
CA GLU A 86 -9.02 -8.69 4.84
C GLU A 86 -9.36 -10.17 5.07
N ASP A 87 -10.47 -10.64 4.50
CA ASP A 87 -10.91 -12.03 4.60
C ASP A 87 -9.97 -12.98 3.85
N ASN A 88 -9.26 -12.47 2.85
CA ASN A 88 -8.24 -13.20 2.12
C ASN A 88 -6.93 -12.39 2.03
N LEU A 89 -6.29 -12.20 3.19
CA LEU A 89 -5.03 -11.47 3.30
C LEU A 89 -3.96 -12.01 2.33
N LYS A 90 -3.85 -13.33 2.15
CA LYS A 90 -2.89 -13.92 1.21
C LYS A 90 -3.14 -13.46 -0.22
N ALA A 91 -4.39 -13.48 -0.69
CA ALA A 91 -4.73 -12.97 -2.03
C ALA A 91 -4.50 -11.46 -2.16
N ARG A 92 -4.78 -10.68 -1.09
CA ARG A 92 -4.50 -9.24 -1.06
C ARG A 92 -3.02 -8.95 -1.24
N LEU A 93 -2.16 -9.58 -0.45
CA LEU A 93 -0.71 -9.40 -0.53
C LEU A 93 -0.20 -9.82 -1.92
N LYS A 94 -0.68 -10.96 -2.44
CA LYS A 94 -0.36 -11.40 -3.80
C LYS A 94 -0.77 -10.38 -4.87
N ALA A 95 -1.94 -9.74 -4.73
CA ALA A 95 -2.39 -8.70 -5.64
C ALA A 95 -1.54 -7.43 -5.55
N ILE A 96 -1.17 -6.99 -4.33
CA ILE A 96 -0.26 -5.86 -4.10
C ILE A 96 1.09 -6.12 -4.75
N ASP A 97 1.68 -7.29 -4.51
CA ASP A 97 2.95 -7.70 -5.12
C ASP A 97 2.85 -7.75 -6.64
N SER A 98 1.72 -8.24 -7.17
CA SER A 98 1.52 -8.29 -8.63
C SER A 98 1.42 -6.89 -9.23
N ILE A 99 0.69 -5.96 -8.60
CA ILE A 99 0.63 -4.55 -9.00
C ILE A 99 2.04 -3.97 -9.02
N TRP A 100 2.83 -4.26 -8.00
CA TRP A 100 4.19 -3.78 -7.88
C TRP A 100 5.09 -4.31 -9.01
N SER A 101 5.11 -5.63 -9.21
CA SER A 101 5.86 -6.28 -10.29
C SER A 101 5.49 -5.74 -11.66
N LEU A 102 4.21 -5.47 -11.90
CA LEU A 102 3.74 -4.81 -13.12
C LEU A 102 4.33 -3.40 -13.30
N GLY A 103 4.50 -2.64 -12.22
CA GLY A 103 5.21 -1.35 -12.24
C GLY A 103 6.69 -1.49 -12.59
N GLU A 104 7.38 -2.48 -12.01
CA GLU A 104 8.80 -2.78 -12.29
C GLU A 104 9.04 -3.22 -13.73
N ILE A 105 8.13 -4.03 -14.30
CA ILE A 105 8.20 -4.48 -15.69
C ILE A 105 8.15 -3.29 -16.65
N GLY A 106 7.46 -2.19 -16.30
CA GLY A 106 7.51 -0.96 -17.08
C GLY A 106 6.72 -0.98 -18.39
N ASP A 107 5.92 -2.02 -18.65
CA ASP A 107 5.20 -2.17 -19.92
C ASP A 107 4.08 -1.11 -20.07
N PRO A 108 4.11 -0.26 -21.12
CA PRO A 108 3.14 0.80 -21.31
C PRO A 108 1.70 0.30 -21.52
N ARG A 109 1.48 -0.97 -21.92
CA ARG A 109 0.17 -1.61 -22.05
C ARG A 109 -0.57 -1.68 -20.70
N LEU A 110 0.17 -1.73 -19.59
CA LEU A 110 -0.38 -1.94 -18.26
C LEU A 110 -1.26 -0.79 -17.76
N MET A 111 -0.98 0.44 -18.19
CA MET A 111 -1.70 1.63 -17.73
C MET A 111 -3.22 1.52 -17.91
N SER A 112 -3.68 0.92 -19.02
CA SER A 112 -5.13 0.74 -19.25
C SER A 112 -5.77 -0.26 -18.29
N LYS A 113 -5.02 -1.28 -17.86
CA LYS A 113 -5.51 -2.28 -16.91
C LYS A 113 -5.45 -1.75 -15.47
N LEU A 114 -4.35 -1.09 -15.10
CA LEU A 114 -4.18 -0.49 -13.77
C LEU A 114 -5.21 0.61 -13.49
N SER A 115 -5.56 1.44 -14.49
CA SER A 115 -6.58 2.49 -14.34
C SER A 115 -7.98 1.91 -14.14
N LYS A 116 -8.32 0.79 -14.79
CA LYS A 116 -9.57 0.07 -14.53
C LYS A 116 -9.64 -0.39 -13.07
N PHE A 117 -8.57 -1.03 -12.58
CA PHE A 117 -8.51 -1.54 -11.21
C PHE A 117 -8.62 -0.46 -10.14
N TYR A 118 -8.16 0.75 -10.43
CA TYR A 118 -8.15 1.87 -9.49
C TYR A 118 -9.55 2.26 -8.99
N GLY A 119 -10.57 2.24 -9.87
CA GLY A 119 -11.92 2.68 -9.51
C GLY A 119 -12.61 1.80 -8.46
N GLU A 120 -12.19 0.55 -8.33
CA GLU A 120 -12.78 -0.47 -7.45
C GLU A 120 -11.91 -0.77 -6.21
N ALA A 121 -10.74 -0.13 -6.13
CA ALA A 121 -9.72 -0.40 -5.13
C ALA A 121 -9.89 0.44 -3.86
N ASP A 122 -9.49 -0.13 -2.72
CA ASP A 122 -9.27 0.62 -1.49
C ASP A 122 -7.98 1.46 -1.56
N ASP A 123 -7.77 2.34 -0.60
CA ASP A 123 -6.62 3.26 -0.55
C ASP A 123 -5.27 2.54 -0.66
N VAL A 124 -5.10 1.38 -0.02
CA VAL A 124 -3.83 0.64 -0.04
C VAL A 124 -3.53 0.16 -1.46
N VAL A 125 -4.52 -0.45 -2.10
CA VAL A 125 -4.38 -0.92 -3.49
C VAL A 125 -4.23 0.26 -4.44
N LYS A 126 -5.00 1.34 -4.26
CA LYS A 126 -4.88 2.59 -5.04
C LYS A 126 -3.48 3.18 -4.96
N MET A 127 -2.88 3.26 -3.78
CA MET A 127 -1.53 3.79 -3.60
C MET A 127 -0.50 2.96 -4.38
N ASN A 128 -0.57 1.63 -4.30
CA ASN A 128 0.33 0.76 -5.07
C ASN A 128 0.10 0.89 -6.59
N LEU A 129 -1.16 0.99 -7.04
CA LEU A 129 -1.48 1.23 -8.45
C LEU A 129 -0.87 2.55 -8.95
N ILE A 130 -1.00 3.63 -8.18
CA ILE A 130 -0.43 4.95 -8.49
C ILE A 130 1.10 4.88 -8.58
N ILE A 131 1.76 4.22 -7.61
CA ILE A 131 3.22 4.05 -7.62
C ILE A 131 3.64 3.28 -8.87
N SER A 132 2.99 2.14 -9.16
CA SER A 132 3.28 1.34 -10.34
C SER A 132 3.06 2.11 -11.64
N MET A 133 2.02 2.94 -11.74
CA MET A 133 1.80 3.81 -12.91
C MET A 133 2.94 4.83 -13.08
N GLY A 134 3.42 5.44 -12.01
CA GLY A 134 4.52 6.40 -12.08
C GLY A 134 5.90 5.74 -12.33
N LYS A 135 6.03 4.42 -12.16
CA LYS A 135 7.22 3.68 -12.61
C LYS A 135 7.27 3.44 -14.12
N LEU A 136 6.15 3.60 -14.82
CA LEU A 136 6.06 3.49 -16.28
C LEU A 136 6.66 4.76 -16.95
N LYS A 137 7.97 5.00 -16.81
CA LYS A 137 8.64 6.26 -17.19
C LYS A 137 8.39 6.71 -18.64
N SER A 138 8.20 5.78 -19.56
CA SER A 138 7.94 6.06 -20.98
C SER A 138 6.45 6.28 -21.31
N ASN A 139 5.56 6.16 -20.31
CA ASN A 139 4.12 6.25 -20.52
C ASN A 139 3.60 7.68 -20.35
N THR A 140 3.38 8.36 -21.47
CA THR A 140 2.85 9.73 -21.51
C THR A 140 1.45 9.88 -20.91
N LYS A 141 0.72 8.78 -20.69
CA LYS A 141 -0.60 8.79 -20.05
C LYS A 141 -0.54 8.84 -18.52
N ALA A 142 0.59 8.49 -17.91
CA ALA A 142 0.73 8.46 -16.46
C ALA A 142 0.56 9.86 -15.85
N GLY A 143 1.26 10.87 -16.38
CA GLY A 143 1.21 12.25 -15.89
C GLY A 143 -0.21 12.83 -15.80
N PRO A 144 -0.98 12.90 -16.90
CA PRO A 144 -2.35 13.41 -16.87
C PRO A 144 -3.27 12.64 -15.91
N TYR A 145 -3.13 11.31 -15.84
CA TYR A 145 -3.93 10.49 -14.93
C TYR A 145 -3.61 10.79 -13.47
N LEU A 146 -2.32 10.78 -13.11
CA LEU A 146 -1.83 11.09 -11.76
C LEU A 146 -2.22 12.52 -11.33
N PHE A 147 -2.18 13.48 -12.25
CA PHE A 147 -2.64 14.85 -11.97
C PHE A 147 -4.14 14.90 -11.68
N GLY A 148 -4.94 14.12 -12.42
CA GLY A 148 -6.37 13.94 -12.15
C GLY A 148 -6.61 13.40 -10.74
N VAL A 149 -5.85 12.40 -10.30
CA VAL A 149 -5.92 11.85 -8.94
C VAL A 149 -5.51 12.91 -7.90
N ALA A 150 -4.34 13.54 -8.06
CA ALA A 150 -3.81 14.52 -7.11
C ALA A 150 -4.75 15.72 -6.90
N SER A 151 -5.43 16.16 -7.96
CA SER A 151 -6.37 17.28 -7.92
C SER A 151 -7.79 16.91 -7.47
N ASN A 152 -8.14 15.62 -7.38
CA ASN A 152 -9.49 15.18 -7.05
C ASN A 152 -9.78 15.26 -5.53
N PRO A 153 -10.68 16.15 -5.06
CA PRO A 153 -11.01 16.27 -3.63
C PRO A 153 -11.77 15.07 -3.06
N GLN A 154 -12.29 14.19 -3.91
CA GLN A 154 -12.99 12.97 -3.50
C GLN A 154 -12.01 11.84 -3.17
N GLU A 155 -10.74 11.95 -3.59
CA GLU A 155 -9.70 11.02 -3.16
C GLU A 155 -9.20 11.38 -1.75
N THR A 156 -8.75 10.37 -1.02
CA THR A 156 -8.20 10.57 0.32
C THR A 156 -6.88 11.33 0.26
N ALA A 157 -6.52 12.03 1.34
CA ALA A 157 -5.31 12.85 1.36
C ALA A 157 -4.04 12.02 1.10
N VAL A 158 -4.04 10.75 1.53
CA VAL A 158 -2.90 9.83 1.36
C VAL A 158 -2.76 9.32 -0.07
N VAL A 159 -3.87 8.99 -0.74
CA VAL A 159 -3.86 8.61 -2.16
C VAL A 159 -3.38 9.78 -3.01
N ARG A 160 -3.83 11.00 -2.70
CA ARG A 160 -3.41 12.22 -3.40
C ARG A 160 -1.95 12.56 -3.14
N SER A 161 -1.42 12.34 -1.93
CA SER A 161 -0.01 12.62 -1.65
C SER A 161 0.92 11.69 -2.42
N VAL A 162 0.57 10.40 -2.56
CA VAL A 162 1.30 9.49 -3.45
C VAL A 162 1.25 9.99 -4.89
N ALA A 163 0.09 10.43 -5.37
CA ALA A 163 -0.03 10.96 -6.74
C ALA A 163 0.85 12.20 -6.96
N PHE A 164 0.87 13.15 -6.02
CA PHE A 164 1.77 14.31 -6.08
C PHE A 164 3.24 13.90 -6.17
N GLU A 165 3.65 12.95 -5.34
CA GLU A 165 5.03 12.45 -5.32
C GLU A 165 5.40 11.71 -6.60
N MET A 166 4.48 10.91 -7.17
CA MET A 166 4.72 10.25 -8.45
C MET A 166 4.78 11.22 -9.61
N LEU A 167 4.03 12.33 -9.59
CA LEU A 167 4.17 13.39 -10.59
C LEU A 167 5.57 14.01 -10.57
N GLU A 168 6.12 14.26 -9.37
CA GLU A 168 7.50 14.73 -9.22
C GLU A 168 8.50 13.69 -9.72
N HIS A 169 8.30 12.42 -9.38
CA HIS A 169 9.15 11.32 -9.79
C HIS A 169 9.27 11.20 -11.32
N ILE A 170 8.19 11.44 -12.06
CA ILE A 170 8.17 11.41 -13.53
C ILE A 170 8.42 12.76 -14.19
N ASN A 171 8.80 13.79 -13.43
CA ASN A 171 9.02 15.16 -13.89
C ASN A 171 7.80 15.79 -14.60
N TYR A 172 6.59 15.49 -14.13
CA TYR A 172 5.35 16.11 -14.58
C TYR A 172 4.93 17.25 -13.64
N PRO A 173 4.25 18.32 -14.12
CA PRO A 173 3.71 19.35 -13.26
C PRO A 173 2.90 18.79 -12.08
N SER A 174 3.35 19.09 -10.85
CA SER A 174 2.80 18.52 -9.62
C SER A 174 2.17 19.57 -8.69
N THR A 175 1.91 20.79 -9.16
CA THR A 175 1.27 21.84 -8.35
C THR A 175 -0.17 22.07 -8.80
N VAL A 176 -1.09 22.07 -7.84
CA VAL A 176 -2.50 22.41 -8.07
C VAL A 176 -2.78 23.78 -7.47
N LEU A 177 -3.21 24.73 -8.31
CA LEU A 177 -3.66 26.04 -7.86
C LEU A 177 -4.98 25.89 -7.08
N ASN A 178 -5.09 26.60 -5.95
CA ASN A 178 -6.27 26.54 -5.07
C ASN A 178 -6.60 25.11 -4.61
N LEU A 179 -5.56 24.33 -4.30
CA LEU A 179 -5.68 22.98 -3.78
C LEU A 179 -6.61 22.96 -2.56
N VAL A 180 -7.72 22.21 -2.67
CA VAL A 180 -8.65 22.00 -1.57
C VAL A 180 -8.30 20.74 -0.77
N PRO A 181 -8.57 20.72 0.55
CA PRO A 181 -8.44 19.52 1.36
C PRO A 181 -9.27 18.35 0.82
N SER A 182 -8.82 17.13 1.10
CA SER A 182 -9.61 15.93 0.80
C SER A 182 -10.88 15.88 1.65
N LYS A 183 -11.96 15.38 1.05
CA LYS A 183 -13.23 15.13 1.76
C LYS A 183 -13.22 13.82 2.55
N GLU A 184 -12.31 12.92 2.19
CA GLU A 184 -12.14 11.62 2.82
C GLU A 184 -10.84 11.53 3.62
N VAL A 185 -10.94 10.94 4.82
CA VAL A 185 -9.83 10.84 5.78
C VAL A 185 -8.83 9.73 5.41
N GLY A 186 -9.27 8.65 4.77
CA GLY A 186 -8.40 7.50 4.43
C GLY A 186 -7.76 6.90 5.68
N ILE A 187 -6.44 7.05 5.80
CA ILE A 187 -5.63 6.66 6.97
C ILE A 187 -5.79 7.70 8.09
N GLU A 188 -6.02 7.24 9.32
CA GLU A 188 -6.16 8.15 10.48
C GLU A 188 -4.81 8.43 11.13
N GLN A 189 -4.65 9.64 11.69
CA GLN A 189 -3.48 10.01 12.48
C GLN A 189 -3.17 8.96 13.56
N ALA A 190 -1.90 8.62 13.70
CA ALA A 190 -1.36 7.56 14.54
C ALA A 190 -1.66 6.12 14.10
N ASP A 191 -2.26 5.85 12.94
CA ASP A 191 -2.27 4.48 12.42
C ASP A 191 -0.85 3.97 12.18
N LEU A 192 -0.62 2.69 12.50
CA LEU A 192 0.62 2.01 12.11
C LEU A 192 0.56 1.73 10.62
N ILE A 193 1.64 1.96 9.91
CA ILE A 193 1.75 1.75 8.47
C ILE A 193 2.85 0.75 8.16
N PHE A 194 2.65 -0.04 7.12
CA PHE A 194 3.50 -1.18 6.81
C PHE A 194 3.93 -1.17 5.36
N THR A 195 5.21 -1.40 5.13
CA THR A 195 5.81 -1.54 3.81
C THR A 195 6.69 -2.78 3.80
N GLY A 196 7.09 -3.22 2.60
CA GLY A 196 8.12 -4.22 2.50
C GLY A 196 9.48 -3.69 2.92
N GLY A 197 10.41 -4.62 3.11
CA GLY A 197 11.76 -4.28 3.51
C GLY A 197 12.56 -5.52 3.89
N ILE A 198 13.88 -5.38 3.89
CA ILE A 198 14.79 -6.39 4.43
C ILE A 198 14.99 -6.16 5.94
N THR A 199 14.54 -5.02 6.46
CA THR A 199 14.85 -4.48 7.79
C THR A 199 13.90 -5.00 8.85
N GLY A 200 13.95 -6.30 9.14
CA GLY A 200 13.07 -6.91 10.14
C GLY A 200 13.26 -8.41 10.26
N THR A 201 14.47 -8.83 10.68
CA THR A 201 14.88 -10.22 11.02
C THR A 201 15.13 -11.20 9.85
N ILE A 202 15.91 -12.24 10.17
CA ILE A 202 16.29 -13.41 9.36
C ILE A 202 15.07 -14.17 8.80
N SER A 203 13.86 -13.95 9.33
CA SER A 203 12.63 -14.63 8.90
C SER A 203 12.22 -14.29 7.47
N GLY A 204 12.45 -13.05 7.02
CA GLY A 204 12.28 -12.66 5.61
C GLY A 204 13.24 -13.37 4.65
N TRP A 205 14.28 -14.04 5.15
CA TRP A 205 15.20 -14.84 4.34
C TRP A 205 14.69 -16.26 4.07
N VAL A 206 13.72 -16.74 4.86
CA VAL A 206 13.23 -18.12 4.81
C VAL A 206 11.76 -18.25 4.42
N SER A 207 11.00 -17.14 4.40
CA SER A 207 9.62 -17.16 3.93
C SER A 207 9.40 -16.15 2.81
N PRO A 208 9.36 -16.58 1.55
CA PRO A 208 8.99 -15.71 0.43
C PRO A 208 7.55 -15.18 0.51
N ASP A 209 6.75 -15.70 1.45
CA ASP A 209 5.36 -15.31 1.69
C ASP A 209 5.22 -14.20 2.76
N LEU A 210 6.32 -13.71 3.34
CA LEU A 210 6.31 -12.67 4.40
C LEU A 210 6.92 -11.36 3.91
N PRO A 211 6.22 -10.59 3.08
CA PRO A 211 6.84 -9.46 2.42
C PRO A 211 6.85 -8.18 3.27
N ILE A 212 6.17 -8.17 4.43
CA ILE A 212 6.10 -7.03 5.34
C ILE A 212 7.38 -6.96 6.18
N GLY A 213 8.18 -5.92 5.93
CA GLY A 213 9.53 -5.82 6.48
C GLY A 213 9.82 -4.52 7.21
N HIS A 214 8.88 -3.57 7.26
CA HIS A 214 9.06 -2.32 7.99
C HIS A 214 7.74 -1.77 8.50
N ALA A 215 7.80 -1.17 9.70
CA ALA A 215 6.69 -0.54 10.37
C ALA A 215 7.00 0.94 10.63
N GLY A 216 5.99 1.78 10.47
CA GLY A 216 6.06 3.20 10.80
C GLY A 216 4.73 3.68 11.38
N LEU A 217 4.68 4.98 11.67
CA LEU A 217 3.49 5.66 12.16
C LEU A 217 3.09 6.75 11.18
N PHE A 218 1.84 6.72 10.73
CA PHE A 218 1.26 7.83 9.99
C PHE A 218 0.95 8.99 10.94
N VAL A 219 1.63 10.12 10.78
CA VAL A 219 1.43 11.31 11.62
C VAL A 219 0.32 12.20 11.06
N GLY A 220 0.23 12.31 9.73
CA GLY A 220 -0.77 13.13 9.06
C GLY A 220 -0.38 13.49 7.63
N THR A 221 -1.02 14.55 7.11
CA THR A 221 -0.67 15.17 5.83
C THR A 221 -0.56 16.68 6.01
N GLU A 222 0.23 17.32 5.15
CA GLU A 222 0.42 18.76 5.13
C GLU A 222 0.22 19.31 3.71
N ILE A 223 -0.38 20.49 3.60
CA ILE A 223 -0.50 21.19 2.32
C ILE A 223 0.62 22.23 2.22
N LYS A 224 1.51 22.07 1.23
CA LYS A 224 2.61 23.01 0.95
C LYS A 224 2.71 23.26 -0.55
N ASN A 225 2.78 24.53 -0.95
CA ASN A 225 3.00 24.93 -2.35
C ASN A 225 2.04 24.28 -3.36
N GLY A 226 0.76 24.14 -2.99
CA GLY A 226 -0.27 23.51 -3.83
C GLY A 226 -0.12 21.99 -3.98
N LYS A 227 0.54 21.33 -3.02
CA LYS A 227 0.74 19.88 -2.95
C LYS A 227 0.33 19.34 -1.59
N ILE A 228 -0.07 18.07 -1.55
CA ILE A 228 -0.26 17.33 -0.30
C ILE A 228 0.97 16.46 -0.09
N SER A 229 1.68 16.67 1.03
CA SER A 229 2.77 15.81 1.49
C SER A 229 2.29 14.95 2.66
N VAL A 230 2.84 13.76 2.80
CA VAL A 230 2.62 12.93 3.99
C VAL A 230 3.52 13.38 5.12
N VAL A 231 3.20 13.03 6.37
CA VAL A 231 4.16 13.06 7.49
C VAL A 231 4.15 11.68 8.13
N ILE A 232 5.31 11.03 8.15
CA ILE A 232 5.51 9.69 8.68
C ILE A 232 6.63 9.75 9.71
N ALA A 233 6.46 9.03 10.81
CA ALA A 233 7.53 8.78 11.76
C ALA A 233 7.91 7.31 11.72
N ASP A 234 9.17 7.00 11.48
CA ASP A 234 9.67 5.63 11.43
C ASP A 234 11.06 5.50 12.08
N CYS A 235 11.52 4.26 12.25
CA CYS A 235 12.88 3.97 12.71
C CYS A 235 13.53 2.98 11.74
N VAL A 236 14.61 3.39 11.08
CA VAL A 236 15.30 2.58 10.06
C VAL A 236 16.79 2.49 10.35
N PRO A 237 17.51 1.48 9.84
CA PRO A 237 18.96 1.36 10.03
C PRO A 237 19.74 2.65 9.69
N ASP A 238 20.84 2.89 10.42
CA ASP A 238 21.61 4.14 10.32
C ASP A 238 22.33 4.34 8.97
N ASN A 239 22.35 3.31 8.11
CA ASN A 239 22.85 3.42 6.73
C ASN A 239 21.86 4.13 5.80
N PHE A 240 20.57 4.19 6.14
CA PHE A 240 19.63 5.12 5.50
C PHE A 240 19.96 6.56 5.91
N LYS A 241 19.58 7.54 5.09
CA LYS A 241 19.86 8.96 5.34
C LYS A 241 18.56 9.80 5.22
N PRO A 242 18.08 10.41 6.32
CA PRO A 242 18.52 10.20 7.71
C PRO A 242 18.17 8.77 8.16
N GLY A 243 19.01 8.19 9.04
CA GLY A 243 18.76 6.90 9.67
C GLY A 243 18.35 7.07 11.13
N GLY A 244 18.01 5.98 11.81
CA GLY A 244 17.48 6.00 13.16
C GLY A 244 16.01 6.42 13.22
N VAL A 245 15.57 6.95 14.36
CA VAL A 245 14.22 7.51 14.52
C VAL A 245 14.15 8.86 13.81
N ARG A 246 13.22 9.00 12.88
CA ARG A 246 13.12 10.16 12.01
C ARG A 246 11.67 10.52 11.68
N ASN A 247 11.49 11.75 11.22
CA ASN A 247 10.26 12.21 10.60
C ASN A 247 10.55 12.44 9.12
N ILE A 248 9.78 11.81 8.25
CA ILE A 248 9.90 11.93 6.79
C ILE A 248 8.58 12.45 6.22
N ASP A 249 8.67 13.17 5.10
CA ASP A 249 7.54 13.84 4.45
C ASP A 249 7.19 13.23 3.08
N SER A 250 7.58 11.97 2.87
CA SER A 250 7.59 11.32 1.56
C SER A 250 7.34 9.81 1.67
N TRP A 251 6.45 9.30 0.82
CA TRP A 251 6.22 7.86 0.67
C TRP A 251 7.41 7.16 0.01
N ASN A 252 8.13 7.85 -0.89
CA ASN A 252 9.39 7.37 -1.45
C ASN A 252 10.36 7.03 -0.32
N ASN A 253 10.55 7.90 0.68
CA ASN A 253 11.44 7.61 1.79
C ASN A 253 10.96 6.45 2.69
N PHE A 254 9.65 6.33 2.90
CA PHE A 254 9.06 5.26 3.72
C PHE A 254 9.20 3.90 3.04
N THR A 255 8.94 3.84 1.73
CA THR A 255 9.03 2.62 0.89
C THR A 255 10.46 2.35 0.38
N HIS A 256 11.46 2.99 0.99
CA HIS A 256 12.89 2.90 0.66
C HIS A 256 13.20 3.12 -0.83
N HIS A 257 12.71 4.23 -1.34
CA HIS A 257 12.79 4.72 -2.72
C HIS A 257 11.86 4.02 -3.70
N PHE A 258 10.63 3.72 -3.26
CA PHE A 258 9.70 2.88 -3.98
C PHE A 258 10.37 1.56 -4.41
N MET A 259 11.14 0.94 -3.52
CA MET A 259 11.69 -0.41 -3.69
C MET A 259 10.78 -1.48 -3.10
N TYR A 260 9.84 -1.09 -2.24
CA TYR A 260 8.92 -2.01 -1.60
C TYR A 260 7.45 -1.55 -1.69
N PRO A 261 6.50 -2.50 -1.83
CA PRO A 261 5.08 -2.20 -1.80
C PRO A 261 4.60 -1.68 -0.45
N TYR A 262 3.53 -0.90 -0.48
CA TYR A 262 2.80 -0.50 0.71
C TYR A 262 1.74 -1.53 1.07
N TYR A 263 1.83 -2.18 2.23
CA TYR A 263 0.93 -3.27 2.61
C TYR A 263 -0.30 -2.83 3.41
N GLY A 264 -0.31 -1.58 3.87
CA GLY A 264 -1.50 -0.95 4.45
C GLY A 264 -1.28 -0.34 5.82
N ASN A 265 -2.39 0.11 6.41
CA ASN A 265 -2.45 0.71 7.73
C ASN A 265 -3.26 -0.16 8.71
N ARG A 266 -2.87 -0.13 9.97
CA ARG A 266 -3.50 -0.88 11.06
C ARG A 266 -3.63 0.01 12.30
N THR A 267 -4.50 -0.41 13.21
CA THR A 267 -4.67 0.17 14.54
C THR A 267 -4.78 -0.93 15.59
N THR A 268 -4.67 -0.55 16.86
CA THR A 268 -4.71 -1.48 17.99
C THR A 268 -6.10 -2.08 18.17
N PRO A 269 -6.24 -3.29 18.76
CA PRO A 269 -7.54 -3.91 19.00
C PRO A 269 -8.51 -3.00 19.76
N VAL A 270 -7.99 -2.26 20.75
CA VAL A 270 -8.68 -1.12 21.35
C VAL A 270 -8.32 0.12 20.53
N LYS A 271 -9.25 0.62 19.73
CA LYS A 271 -9.01 1.80 18.87
C LYS A 271 -8.60 3.01 19.73
N PRO A 272 -7.48 3.69 19.42
CA PRO A 272 -7.06 4.86 20.17
C PRO A 272 -8.10 5.99 20.08
N THR A 273 -8.36 6.67 21.20
CA THR A 273 -9.17 7.90 21.21
C THR A 273 -8.49 9.02 20.43
N ALA A 274 -9.24 10.04 19.99
CA ALA A 274 -8.68 11.20 19.30
C ALA A 274 -7.53 11.87 20.09
N ALA A 275 -7.71 12.03 21.40
CA ALA A 275 -6.68 12.58 22.28
C ALA A 275 -5.43 11.67 22.41
N GLN A 276 -5.60 10.34 22.38
CA GLN A 276 -4.47 9.41 22.33
C GLN A 276 -3.73 9.51 21.00
N ARG A 277 -4.45 9.55 19.87
CA ARG A 277 -3.85 9.70 18.53
C ARG A 277 -3.02 10.98 18.42
N GLU A 278 -3.54 12.10 18.92
CA GLU A 278 -2.80 13.37 18.95
C GLU A 278 -1.52 13.27 19.79
N ARG A 279 -1.60 12.66 20.99
CA ARG A 279 -0.42 12.48 21.85
C ARG A 279 0.62 11.56 21.22
N ILE A 280 0.21 10.44 20.62
CA ILE A 280 1.10 9.52 19.90
C ILE A 280 1.82 10.27 18.77
N ALA A 281 1.08 10.97 17.92
CA ALA A 281 1.63 11.71 16.79
C ALA A 281 2.60 12.83 17.22
N ARG A 282 2.25 13.56 18.30
CA ARG A 282 3.12 14.60 18.87
C ARG A 282 4.42 14.00 19.41
N LEU A 283 4.33 12.92 20.18
CA LEU A 283 5.50 12.22 20.71
C LEU A 283 6.40 11.71 19.59
N ALA A 284 5.83 11.13 18.54
CA ALA A 284 6.59 10.64 17.38
C ALA A 284 7.38 11.78 16.72
N ILE A 285 6.74 12.93 16.49
CA ILE A 285 7.40 14.11 15.91
C ILE A 285 8.52 14.63 16.81
N GLU A 286 8.32 14.66 18.12
CA GLU A 286 9.35 15.05 19.07
C GLU A 286 10.54 14.08 19.08
N MET A 287 10.29 12.78 19.01
CA MET A 287 11.33 11.76 18.99
C MET A 287 12.18 11.79 17.73
N GLY A 288 11.56 11.99 16.55
CA GLY A 288 12.29 12.13 15.29
C GLY A 288 13.24 13.35 15.23
N LYS A 289 13.16 14.28 16.18
CA LYS A 289 14.08 15.43 16.31
C LYS A 289 15.27 15.16 17.24
N ARG A 290 15.29 14.04 17.96
CA ARG A 290 16.29 13.76 19.02
C ARG A 290 17.56 13.05 18.52
N GLY A 291 17.61 12.65 17.25
CA GLY A 291 18.76 11.91 16.70
C GLY A 291 18.95 10.54 17.35
N LEU A 292 17.85 9.85 17.66
CA LEU A 292 17.87 8.50 18.25
C LEU A 292 18.31 7.49 17.19
N THR A 293 19.14 6.52 17.57
CA THR A 293 19.75 5.59 16.61
C THR A 293 18.93 4.32 16.45
N TYR A 294 19.11 3.64 15.31
CA TYR A 294 18.55 2.31 15.13
C TYR A 294 19.31 1.27 15.96
N SER A 295 18.63 0.18 16.34
CA SER A 295 19.30 -1.00 16.85
C SER A 295 18.54 -2.26 16.48
N ASP A 296 19.27 -3.21 15.89
CA ASP A 296 18.86 -4.59 15.71
C ASP A 296 19.05 -5.43 16.99
N THR A 297 19.66 -4.86 18.04
CA THR A 297 19.94 -5.58 19.27
C THR A 297 18.70 -5.66 20.15
N HIS A 298 18.21 -6.88 20.24
CA HIS A 298 17.02 -7.34 20.95
C HIS A 298 16.91 -6.93 22.43
N GLY A 299 18.03 -6.57 23.08
CA GLY A 299 18.05 -6.19 24.49
C GLY A 299 17.58 -4.76 24.81
N SER A 300 17.37 -3.90 23.80
CA SER A 300 16.99 -2.49 24.01
C SER A 300 15.94 -1.96 23.04
N GLN A 301 15.13 -2.83 22.43
CA GLN A 301 14.27 -2.47 21.29
C GLN A 301 13.19 -1.42 21.57
N LYS A 302 12.72 -1.29 22.81
CA LYS A 302 11.72 -0.29 23.22
C LYS A 302 12.33 1.00 23.77
N GLY A 303 13.61 1.27 23.50
CA GLY A 303 14.23 2.53 23.87
C GLY A 303 14.73 2.64 25.31
N PRO A 304 14.87 3.87 25.85
CA PRO A 304 14.46 5.15 25.24
C PRO A 304 15.47 5.74 24.23
N VAL A 305 16.63 5.11 24.03
CA VAL A 305 17.74 5.67 23.22
C VAL A 305 17.88 5.01 21.85
N LYS A 306 17.54 3.72 21.78
CA LYS A 306 17.71 2.89 20.58
C LYS A 306 16.40 2.16 20.29
N PHE A 307 16.04 2.08 19.02
CA PHE A 307 14.82 1.39 18.61
C PHE A 307 15.06 0.60 17.34
N ASP A 308 14.28 -0.46 17.12
CA ASP A 308 13.97 -0.89 15.75
C ASP A 308 12.61 -0.33 15.33
N CYS A 309 12.17 -0.65 14.11
CA CYS A 309 10.91 -0.16 13.57
C CYS A 309 9.70 -0.57 14.43
N VAL A 310 9.66 -1.81 14.89
CA VAL A 310 8.56 -2.35 15.70
C VAL A 310 8.58 -1.75 17.11
N GLY A 311 9.68 -1.89 17.84
CA GLY A 311 9.83 -1.37 19.20
C GLY A 311 9.66 0.15 19.28
N TYR A 312 10.01 0.90 18.23
CA TYR A 312 9.67 2.33 18.15
C TYR A 312 8.16 2.56 18.15
N THR A 313 7.43 1.89 17.26
CA THR A 313 5.97 2.05 17.21
C THR A 313 5.27 1.58 18.48
N GLU A 314 5.76 0.50 19.11
CA GLU A 314 5.23 0.02 20.40
C GLU A 314 5.41 1.04 21.51
N PHE A 315 6.63 1.59 21.64
CA PHE A 315 6.93 2.63 22.62
C PHE A 315 5.97 3.83 22.53
N LEU A 316 5.65 4.27 21.31
CA LEU A 316 4.73 5.39 21.09
C LEU A 316 3.31 5.10 21.61
N TYR A 317 2.83 3.88 21.42
CA TYR A 317 1.51 3.45 21.87
C TYR A 317 1.45 3.19 23.38
N GLU A 318 2.49 2.57 23.94
CA GLU A 318 2.63 2.32 25.37
C GLU A 318 2.65 3.62 26.18
N ALA A 319 3.26 4.68 25.63
CA ALA A 319 3.29 6.01 26.24
C ALA A 319 1.89 6.63 26.45
N VAL A 320 0.84 6.10 25.80
CA VAL A 320 -0.55 6.52 26.00
C VAL A 320 -1.43 5.43 26.62
N GLY A 321 -0.82 4.41 27.21
CA GLY A 321 -1.49 3.31 27.91
C GLY A 321 -2.16 2.30 26.98
N LEU A 322 -1.69 2.19 25.73
CA LEU A 322 -2.18 1.20 24.78
C LEU A 322 -1.10 0.15 24.54
N ASN A 323 -1.52 -1.10 24.39
CA ASN A 323 -0.64 -2.17 23.99
C ASN A 323 -0.99 -2.61 22.56
N PRO A 324 -0.16 -2.32 21.55
CA PRO A 324 -0.47 -2.70 20.18
C PRO A 324 -0.43 -4.20 19.93
N THR A 325 0.35 -4.93 20.72
CA THR A 325 0.73 -6.33 20.51
C THR A 325 0.74 -7.03 21.85
N GLU A 326 0.04 -8.15 21.98
CA GLU A 326 -0.03 -8.82 23.29
C GLU A 326 1.36 -9.25 23.77
N ASN A 327 1.65 -9.10 25.06
CA ASN A 327 2.96 -9.46 25.63
C ASN A 327 3.31 -10.94 25.41
N SER A 328 2.35 -11.80 25.07
CA SER A 328 2.60 -13.20 24.71
C SER A 328 3.43 -13.35 23.43
N TYR A 329 3.45 -12.34 22.56
CA TYR A 329 4.33 -12.32 21.40
C TYR A 329 5.77 -11.95 21.78
N GLU A 330 5.97 -11.28 22.91
CA GLU A 330 7.29 -11.06 23.50
C GLU A 330 7.68 -12.31 24.26
N THR A 331 8.48 -13.19 23.64
CA THR A 331 8.77 -14.52 24.20
C THR A 331 9.54 -14.52 25.53
N GLY A 332 9.74 -13.38 26.21
CA GLY A 332 10.51 -13.27 27.47
C GLY A 332 12.01 -13.53 27.30
N TRP A 333 12.41 -14.11 26.16
CA TRP A 333 13.78 -14.31 25.69
C TRP A 333 14.28 -13.11 24.86
N GLY A 334 13.45 -12.07 24.73
CA GLY A 334 13.78 -10.84 24.04
C GLY A 334 13.73 -10.91 22.52
N TRP A 335 13.16 -11.96 21.90
CA TRP A 335 12.98 -11.93 20.44
C TRP A 335 11.98 -10.84 20.05
N PRO A 336 12.36 -9.89 19.16
CA PRO A 336 11.43 -8.90 18.68
C PRO A 336 10.28 -9.57 17.99
N LEU A 337 9.12 -8.99 18.23
CA LEU A 337 8.05 -9.06 17.28
C LEU A 337 8.54 -8.53 15.92
N THR A 338 8.38 -9.34 14.88
CA THR A 338 8.66 -8.92 13.50
C THR A 338 7.59 -7.94 13.01
N PRO A 339 7.87 -7.10 12.00
CA PRO A 339 6.84 -6.26 11.38
C PRO A 339 5.62 -7.06 10.91
N TRP A 340 5.82 -8.29 10.44
CA TRP A 340 4.74 -9.20 10.09
C TRP A 340 3.87 -9.61 11.29
N GLU A 341 4.49 -10.06 12.39
CA GLU A 341 3.74 -10.46 13.57
C GLU A 341 2.97 -9.27 14.16
N GLN A 342 3.57 -8.07 14.14
CA GLN A 342 2.88 -6.83 14.50
C GLN A 342 1.68 -6.57 13.59
N PHE A 343 1.86 -6.68 12.28
CA PHE A 343 0.79 -6.48 11.31
C PHE A 343 -0.40 -7.43 11.55
N ILE A 344 -0.13 -8.70 11.89
CA ILE A 344 -1.16 -9.71 12.17
C ILE A 344 -1.86 -9.51 13.51
N ALA A 345 -1.13 -9.04 14.53
CA ALA A 345 -1.69 -8.75 15.86
C ALA A 345 -2.68 -7.58 15.83
N LEU A 346 -2.50 -6.64 14.89
CA LEU A 346 -3.29 -5.43 14.77
C LEU A 346 -4.57 -5.59 13.93
N LYS A 347 -5.46 -4.61 14.03
CA LYS A 347 -6.71 -4.56 13.27
C LYS A 347 -6.61 -3.59 12.09
N PRO A 348 -7.25 -3.91 10.95
CA PRO A 348 -7.42 -2.93 9.88
C PRO A 348 -8.19 -1.71 10.42
N ASN A 349 -7.71 -0.50 10.14
CA ASN A 349 -8.48 0.71 10.45
C ASN A 349 -9.35 1.10 9.26
N VAL A 350 -10.34 0.25 8.96
CA VAL A 350 -11.34 0.54 7.93
C VAL A 350 -12.52 1.25 8.59
N LYS A 351 -13.04 2.31 7.95
CA LYS A 351 -14.35 2.85 8.33
C LYS A 351 -15.35 1.69 8.25
N PRO A 352 -16.17 1.43 9.29
CA PRO A 352 -17.26 0.48 9.16
C PRO A 352 -18.08 0.89 7.95
N GLN A 353 -18.27 -0.02 6.98
CA GLN A 353 -19.20 0.24 5.90
C GLN A 353 -20.54 0.52 6.57
N GLY A 354 -21.10 1.72 6.33
CA GLY A 354 -22.40 2.08 6.87
C GLY A 354 -23.37 0.94 6.55
N GLN A 355 -24.20 0.53 7.52
CA GLN A 355 -25.20 -0.50 7.26
C GLN A 355 -25.93 -0.12 5.97
N ILE A 356 -25.97 -1.03 5.01
CA ILE A 356 -26.81 -0.87 3.83
C ILE A 356 -28.24 -0.89 4.37
N ILE A 357 -28.79 0.30 4.64
CA ILE A 357 -30.21 0.45 4.94
C ILE A 357 -30.91 0.21 3.62
N LEU A 358 -31.24 -1.05 3.35
CA LEU A 358 -32.20 -1.39 2.32
C LEU A 358 -33.50 -0.66 2.71
N PRO A 359 -34.05 0.22 1.86
CA PRO A 359 -35.29 0.90 2.19
C PRO A 359 -36.35 -0.17 2.44
N ASN A 360 -36.80 -0.29 3.70
CA ASN A 360 -37.83 -1.23 4.13
C ASN A 360 -39.06 -1.09 3.24
N ASN A 361 -39.27 -2.00 2.30
CA ASN A 361 -40.53 -2.31 1.59
C ASN A 361 -41.52 -1.14 1.38
N ALA A 362 -41.01 0.08 1.13
CA ALA A 362 -41.83 1.19 0.74
C ALA A 362 -42.21 0.88 -0.70
N THR A 363 -43.51 0.67 -0.91
CA THR A 363 -44.17 0.46 -2.18
C THR A 363 -43.43 1.22 -3.27
N ILE A 364 -42.81 0.49 -4.21
CA ILE A 364 -42.14 1.08 -5.37
C ILE A 364 -43.23 1.83 -6.14
N ILE A 365 -43.40 3.12 -5.87
CA ILE A 365 -44.18 4.02 -6.71
C ILE A 365 -43.31 4.21 -7.95
N MET A 366 -43.61 3.43 -8.99
CA MET A 366 -43.00 3.57 -10.31
C MET A 366 -43.12 5.03 -10.75
N PRO A 367 -42.01 5.74 -11.02
CA PRO A 367 -42.08 7.04 -11.66
C PRO A 367 -42.72 6.86 -13.03
N GLY A 368 -43.72 7.68 -13.35
CA GLY A 368 -44.30 7.72 -14.68
C GLY A 368 -43.21 7.94 -15.73
N GLN A 369 -43.30 7.21 -16.85
CA GLN A 369 -42.30 7.09 -17.93
C GLN A 369 -41.88 8.40 -18.63
N ALA A 370 -42.23 9.58 -18.11
CA ALA A 370 -42.00 10.87 -18.78
C ALA A 370 -40.61 11.49 -18.53
N ILE A 371 -39.79 10.98 -17.61
CA ILE A 371 -38.54 11.66 -17.17
C ILE A 371 -37.25 11.03 -17.75
N ILE A 372 -37.33 9.87 -18.42
CA ILE A 372 -36.13 9.12 -18.87
C ILE A 372 -35.55 9.63 -20.21
N THR A 373 -36.22 10.53 -20.92
CA THR A 373 -35.77 10.98 -22.26
C THR A 373 -34.78 12.14 -22.27
N GLN A 374 -34.57 12.87 -21.17
CA GLN A 374 -33.66 14.03 -21.17
C GLN A 374 -32.23 13.73 -20.66
N GLY A 375 -32.04 12.68 -19.86
CA GLY A 375 -30.73 12.35 -19.28
C GLY A 375 -29.75 11.63 -20.22
N PHE A 376 -30.26 10.89 -21.21
CA PHE A 376 -29.42 10.05 -22.08
C PHE A 376 -28.71 10.82 -23.21
N ASN A 377 -29.22 11.99 -23.61
CA ASN A 377 -28.61 12.80 -24.67
C ASN A 377 -27.34 13.55 -24.24
N ALA A 378 -27.06 13.66 -22.94
CA ALA A 378 -25.85 14.31 -22.44
C ALA A 378 -24.60 13.40 -22.48
N LEU A 379 -24.79 12.08 -22.57
CA LEU A 379 -23.69 11.09 -22.56
C LEU A 379 -23.19 10.71 -23.96
N SER A 380 -23.99 10.89 -25.01
CA SER A 380 -23.59 10.61 -26.39
C SER A 380 -22.69 11.68 -27.02
N GLY A 381 -22.60 12.88 -26.43
CA GLY A 381 -21.75 13.95 -26.93
C GLY A 381 -20.24 13.79 -26.62
N ALA A 382 -19.89 12.99 -25.61
CA ALA A 382 -18.51 12.85 -25.13
C ALA A 382 -17.74 11.68 -25.78
N PHE A 383 -18.44 10.73 -26.40
CA PHE A 383 -17.86 9.59 -27.09
C PHE A 383 -18.51 9.52 -28.46
N GLY A 384 -17.82 10.02 -29.50
CA GLY A 384 -18.31 10.21 -30.87
C GLY A 384 -18.77 8.94 -31.60
N VAL A 385 -19.78 8.26 -31.05
CA VAL A 385 -20.48 7.15 -31.66
C VAL A 385 -21.64 7.75 -32.44
N ARG A 386 -21.47 7.86 -33.76
CA ARG A 386 -22.59 8.11 -34.67
C ARG A 386 -23.53 6.91 -34.59
N ALA A 387 -24.75 7.13 -34.11
CA ALA A 387 -25.83 6.16 -34.26
C ALA A 387 -26.11 5.96 -35.77
N PRO A 388 -26.33 4.71 -36.24
CA PRO A 388 -26.70 4.46 -37.62
C PRO A 388 -28.07 5.08 -37.93
N GLU A 389 -28.18 5.74 -39.08
CA GLU A 389 -29.46 6.24 -39.61
C GLU A 389 -30.44 5.07 -39.77
N ALA A 390 -31.55 5.14 -39.03
CA ALA A 390 -32.67 4.24 -39.22
C ALA A 390 -33.39 4.61 -40.53
N SER A 391 -33.33 3.69 -41.50
CA SER A 391 -34.14 3.71 -42.72
C SER A 391 -35.62 3.74 -42.36
N SER A 392 -36.34 4.77 -42.80
CA SER A 392 -37.79 4.89 -42.63
C SER A 392 -38.51 3.95 -43.60
N ILE A 393 -39.21 2.95 -43.06
CA ILE A 393 -40.20 2.14 -43.78
C ILE A 393 -41.43 3.02 -44.05
N PRO A 394 -41.94 3.13 -45.30
CA PRO A 394 -43.16 3.87 -45.57
C PRO A 394 -44.38 3.10 -45.06
N LEU A 395 -45.27 3.79 -44.34
CA LEU A 395 -46.57 3.28 -43.90
C LEU A 395 -47.55 3.17 -45.09
N PRO A 396 -48.46 2.19 -45.08
CA PRO A 396 -49.44 2.01 -46.14
C PRO A 396 -50.53 3.09 -46.08
N VAL A 397 -50.88 3.60 -47.26
CA VAL A 397 -52.00 4.52 -47.49
C VAL A 397 -53.32 3.79 -47.18
N PRO A 398 -54.25 4.39 -46.41
CA PRO A 398 -55.57 3.80 -46.22
C PRO A 398 -56.42 4.00 -47.48
N ALA A 399 -57.10 2.94 -47.90
CA ALA A 399 -58.10 2.98 -48.97
C ALA A 399 -59.39 3.62 -48.44
N ASN A 400 -59.67 4.85 -48.88
CA ASN A 400 -60.90 5.31 -49.54
C ASN A 400 -60.96 6.85 -49.56
#